data_AF-A0A7W9LAC8-F1
#
_entry.id   AF-A0A7W9LAC8-F1
#
_cell.length_a   1.000
_cell.length_b   1.000
_cell.length_c   1.000
_cell.angle_alpha   90.00
_cell.angle_beta   90.00
_cell.angle_gamma   90.00
#
_symmetry.space_group_name_H-M   'P 1'
#
loop_
_entity.id
_entity.type
_entity.pdbx_description
1 polymer ?
#
loop_
_entity_poly.entity_id
_entity_poly.type
_entity_poly.pdbx_seq_one_letter_code
_entity_poly.pdbx_strand_id
1 'polypeptide(L)'
;MSLDSTVERRIAQALTENADVLDLAGLRLERVPESVRELTGITQLRLRFNLIVEVPIGWESSVPYASLAGLSSLEELDVSGNNLDEVPEWAMYLVEED
;
A
#
# COMPACT_ATOMS: atom_id res chain seq x y z
N MET A 1 -17.92 10.77 8.94
CA MET A 1 -17.30 9.66 8.19
C MET A 1 -15.82 9.72 8.47
N SER A 2 -15.29 8.77 9.23
CA SER A 2 -13.85 8.70 9.53
C SER A 2 -13.09 8.17 8.32
N LEU A 3 -11.85 8.63 8.14
CA LEU A 3 -10.93 8.20 7.07
C LEU A 3 -10.81 6.66 7.01
N ASP A 4 -10.72 6.06 8.20
CA ASP A 4 -10.62 4.64 8.49
C ASP A 4 -11.72 3.82 7.79
N SER A 5 -12.99 4.26 7.92
CA SER A 5 -14.14 3.55 7.34
C SER A 5 -14.17 3.55 5.81
N THR A 6 -13.50 4.51 5.15
CA THR A 6 -13.44 4.56 3.69
C THR A 6 -12.41 3.57 3.15
N VAL A 7 -11.29 3.47 3.86
CA VAL A 7 -10.16 2.60 3.55
C VAL A 7 -10.56 1.15 3.74
N GLU A 8 -11.09 0.80 4.91
CA GLU A 8 -11.60 -0.54 5.20
C GLU A 8 -12.65 -0.98 4.19
N ARG A 9 -13.55 -0.07 3.78
CA ARG A 9 -14.56 -0.38 2.77
C ARG A 9 -13.95 -0.71 1.41
N ARG A 10 -12.92 0.02 0.97
CA ARG A 10 -12.25 -0.26 -0.30
C ARG A 10 -11.46 -1.57 -0.27
N ILE A 11 -10.82 -1.88 0.85
CA ILE A 11 -10.12 -3.15 1.08
C ILE A 11 -11.11 -4.31 1.08
N ALA A 12 -12.19 -4.22 1.86
CA ALA A 12 -13.23 -5.24 1.92
C ALA A 12 -13.90 -5.46 0.57
N GLN A 13 -14.11 -4.37 -0.20
CA GLN A 13 -14.61 -4.44 -1.55
C GLN A 13 -13.63 -5.18 -2.48
N ALA A 14 -12.35 -4.80 -2.49
CA ALA A 14 -11.33 -5.47 -3.29
C ALA A 14 -11.20 -6.96 -2.94
N LEU A 15 -11.32 -7.31 -1.66
CA LEU A 15 -11.30 -8.71 -1.19
C LEU A 15 -12.54 -9.47 -1.68
N THR A 16 -13.71 -8.85 -1.61
CA THR A 16 -14.99 -9.45 -2.04
C THR A 16 -15.05 -9.63 -3.55
N GLU A 17 -14.55 -8.65 -4.30
CA GLU A 17 -14.54 -8.66 -5.77
C GLU A 17 -13.31 -9.37 -6.34
N ASN A 18 -12.39 -9.81 -5.47
CA ASN A 18 -11.09 -10.37 -5.84
C ASN A 18 -10.37 -9.48 -6.88
N ALA A 19 -10.39 -8.18 -6.61
CA ALA A 19 -9.89 -7.17 -7.53
C ALA A 19 -8.38 -7.33 -7.70
N ASP A 20 -7.89 -7.17 -8.93
CA ASP A 20 -6.45 -7.12 -9.20
C ASP A 20 -5.84 -5.77 -8.79
N VAL A 21 -6.66 -4.72 -8.72
CA VAL A 21 -6.22 -3.34 -8.49
C VAL A 21 -6.89 -2.75 -7.25
N LEU A 22 -6.10 -2.34 -6.27
CA LEU A 22 -6.56 -1.60 -5.10
C LEU A 22 -6.16 -0.13 -5.20
N ASP A 23 -7.14 0.76 -5.38
CA ASP A 23 -6.94 2.20 -5.31
C ASP A 23 -7.25 2.71 -3.90
N LEU A 24 -6.27 3.31 -3.24
CA LEU A 24 -6.38 4.03 -1.97
C LEU A 24 -5.84 5.46 -2.10
N ALA A 25 -5.87 6.02 -3.31
CA ALA A 25 -5.32 7.33 -3.61
C ALA A 25 -6.13 8.46 -2.96
N GLY A 26 -5.44 9.51 -2.49
CA GLY A 26 -6.11 10.73 -2.02
C GLY A 26 -6.84 10.57 -0.69
N LEU A 27 -6.59 9.50 0.06
CA LEU A 27 -7.25 9.18 1.32
C LEU A 27 -6.53 9.75 2.54
N ARG A 28 -5.53 10.64 2.36
CA ARG A 28 -4.72 11.23 3.45
C ARG A 28 -4.17 10.19 4.43
N LEU A 29 -3.86 8.99 3.94
CA LEU A 29 -3.22 7.95 4.75
C LEU A 29 -1.88 8.46 5.25
N GLU A 30 -1.68 8.45 6.56
CA GLU A 30 -0.34 8.64 7.15
C GLU A 30 0.48 7.34 7.12
N ARG A 31 -0.21 6.20 7.04
CA ARG A 31 0.36 4.85 7.09
C ARG A 31 -0.46 3.91 6.20
N VAL A 32 0.17 2.86 5.71
CA VAL A 32 -0.54 1.78 5.00
C VAL A 32 -1.27 0.91 6.03
N PRO A 33 -2.57 0.61 5.84
CA PRO A 33 -3.36 -0.19 6.79
C PRO A 33 -3.00 -1.69 6.72
N GLU A 34 -3.05 -2.38 7.87
CA GLU A 34 -2.64 -3.81 7.93
C GLU A 34 -3.55 -4.72 7.12
N SER A 35 -4.83 -4.39 6.97
CA SER A 35 -5.81 -5.19 6.25
C SER A 35 -5.48 -5.33 4.75
N VAL A 36 -4.63 -4.47 4.19
CA VAL A 36 -4.14 -4.63 2.82
C VAL A 36 -3.37 -5.94 2.66
N ARG A 37 -2.71 -6.46 3.70
CA ARG A 37 -1.99 -7.75 3.65
C ARG A 37 -2.88 -8.94 3.30
N GLU A 38 -4.20 -8.83 3.51
CA GLU A 38 -5.16 -9.89 3.22
C GLU A 38 -5.47 -9.98 1.71
N LEU A 39 -5.13 -8.95 0.94
CA LEU A 39 -5.32 -8.88 -0.50
C LEU A 39 -4.19 -9.61 -1.24
N THR A 40 -4.04 -10.91 -1.03
CA THR A 40 -2.94 -11.69 -1.63
C THR A 40 -2.99 -11.79 -3.15
N GLY A 41 -4.15 -11.45 -3.75
CA GLY A 41 -4.39 -11.50 -5.19
C GLY A 41 -4.26 -10.17 -5.94
N ILE A 42 -4.00 -9.04 -5.27
CA ILE A 42 -3.84 -7.77 -6.00
C ILE A 42 -2.48 -7.75 -6.71
N THR A 43 -2.48 -7.26 -7.94
CA THR A 43 -1.29 -6.98 -8.74
C THR A 43 -0.91 -5.51 -8.71
N GLN A 44 -1.86 -4.60 -8.45
CA GLN A 44 -1.58 -3.16 -8.40
C GLN A 44 -2.14 -2.51 -7.13
N LEU A 45 -1.31 -1.74 -6.43
CA LEU A 45 -1.69 -0.97 -5.24
C LEU A 45 -1.37 0.51 -5.45
N ARG A 46 -2.40 1.35 -5.49
CA ARG A 46 -2.26 2.80 -5.67
C ARG A 46 -2.50 3.54 -4.37
N LEU A 47 -1.42 4.10 -3.82
CA LEU A 47 -1.39 4.90 -2.60
C LEU A 47 -1.02 6.37 -2.89
N ARG A 48 -1.11 6.81 -4.14
CA ARG A 48 -0.75 8.18 -4.54
C ARG A 48 -1.55 9.28 -3.81
N PHE A 49 -0.98 10.46 -3.68
CA PHE A 49 -1.60 11.63 -3.04
C PHE A 49 -2.09 11.37 -1.60
N ASN A 50 -1.32 10.59 -0.84
CA ASN A 50 -1.57 10.40 0.60
C ASN A 50 -0.52 11.18 1.43
N LEU A 51 -0.48 10.97 2.73
CA LEU A 51 0.46 11.58 3.67
C LEU A 51 1.44 10.54 4.23
N ILE A 52 1.69 9.47 3.47
CA ILE A 52 2.49 8.35 3.93
C ILE A 52 3.92 8.82 4.09
N VAL A 53 4.46 8.61 5.28
CA VAL A 53 5.84 8.97 5.64
C VAL A 53 6.80 7.79 5.52
N GLU A 54 6.29 6.57 5.69
CA GLU A 54 7.04 5.32 5.47
C GLU A 54 6.18 4.29 4.74
N VAL A 55 6.78 3.53 3.82
CA VAL A 55 6.14 2.36 3.22
C VAL A 55 6.73 1.11 3.87
N PRO A 56 5.99 0.44 4.77
CA PRO A 56 6.48 -0.75 5.47
C PRO A 56 6.52 -1.97 4.53
N ILE A 57 7.68 -2.21 3.90
CA ILE A 57 7.93 -3.41 3.06
C ILE A 57 9.05 -4.29 3.62
N GLY A 58 9.46 -4.04 4.87
CA GLY A 58 10.43 -4.86 5.58
C GLY A 58 9.80 -6.15 6.10
N TRP A 59 10.40 -7.30 5.77
CA TRP A 59 10.33 -8.56 6.53
C TRP A 59 11.00 -8.44 7.91
N GLU A 60 11.60 -7.29 8.19
CA GLU A 60 12.13 -6.96 9.51
C GLU A 60 11.00 -6.86 10.53
N SER A 61 10.98 -7.84 11.43
CA SER A 61 10.10 -7.92 12.59
C SER A 61 10.16 -6.71 13.55
N SER A 62 11.01 -5.72 13.27
CA SER A 62 11.19 -4.50 14.06
C SER A 62 10.36 -3.31 13.57
N VAL A 63 9.72 -3.36 12.39
CA VAL A 63 8.81 -2.27 11.99
C VAL A 63 7.50 -2.37 12.77
N PRO A 64 7.12 -1.35 13.56
CA PRO A 64 5.90 -1.38 14.38
C PRO A 64 4.62 -1.19 13.56
N TYR A 65 4.71 -1.02 12.24
CA TYR A 65 3.58 -0.75 11.34
C TYR A 65 3.47 -1.76 10.20
N ALA A 66 2.23 -1.96 9.74
CA ALA A 66 1.72 -2.98 8.82
C ALA A 66 2.68 -3.49 7.73
N SER A 67 3.03 -4.76 7.71
CA SER A 67 3.86 -5.33 6.63
C SER A 67 3.06 -5.61 5.35
N LEU A 68 3.58 -5.19 4.19
CA LEU A 68 3.06 -5.59 2.87
C LEU A 68 3.47 -7.01 2.45
N ALA A 69 4.12 -7.78 3.31
CA ALA A 69 4.59 -9.15 3.02
C ALA A 69 3.48 -10.13 2.60
N GLY A 70 2.21 -9.82 2.84
CA GLY A 70 1.08 -10.64 2.38
C GLY A 70 0.73 -10.47 0.90
N LEU A 71 1.22 -9.40 0.25
CA LEU A 71 0.93 -9.08 -1.14
C LEU A 71 1.85 -9.83 -2.11
N SER A 72 1.77 -11.16 -2.11
CA SER A 72 2.67 -12.02 -2.90
C SER A 72 2.57 -11.83 -4.41
N SER A 73 1.46 -11.29 -4.90
CA SER A 73 1.16 -11.10 -6.32
C SER A 73 1.31 -9.66 -6.79
N LEU A 74 1.79 -8.75 -5.92
CA LEU A 74 1.89 -7.33 -6.24
C LEU A 74 3.03 -7.09 -7.24
N GLU A 75 2.68 -6.50 -8.37
CA GLU A 75 3.59 -6.11 -9.45
C GLU A 75 3.82 -4.60 -9.46
N GLU A 76 2.80 -3.80 -9.13
CA GLU A 76 2.86 -2.34 -9.17
C GLU A 76 2.46 -1.72 -7.83
N LEU A 77 3.31 -0.83 -7.32
CA LEU A 77 3.07 -0.04 -6.12
C LEU A 77 3.27 1.45 -6.40
N ASP A 78 2.18 2.20 -6.52
CA ASP A 78 2.24 3.64 -6.74
C ASP A 78 2.09 4.41 -5.43
N VAL A 79 3.21 4.94 -4.92
CA VAL A 79 3.26 5.78 -3.71
C VAL A 79 3.57 7.25 -4.05
N SER A 80 3.31 7.67 -5.28
CA SER A 80 3.62 9.02 -5.76
C SER A 80 2.85 10.12 -5.02
N GLY A 81 3.49 11.25 -4.71
CA GLY A 81 2.83 12.35 -4.02
C GLY A 81 2.47 12.03 -2.56
N ASN A 82 3.24 11.14 -1.93
CA ASN A 82 3.31 10.96 -0.49
C ASN A 82 4.42 11.82 0.13
N ASN A 83 4.53 11.80 1.46
CA ASN A 83 5.56 12.53 2.21
C ASN A 83 6.70 11.60 2.64
N LEU A 84 7.12 10.71 1.73
CA LEU A 84 8.19 9.75 1.99
C LEU A 84 9.51 10.51 2.16
N ASP A 85 10.00 10.57 3.39
CA ASP A 85 11.25 11.27 3.74
C ASP A 85 12.46 10.46 3.23
N GLU A 86 12.35 9.14 3.30
CA GLU A 86 13.26 8.18 2.67
C GLU A 86 12.46 7.27 1.75
N VAL A 87 12.87 7.22 0.49
CA VAL A 87 12.43 6.16 -0.41
C VAL A 87 13.32 4.95 -0.08
N PRO A 88 12.78 3.84 0.45
CA PRO A 88 13.58 2.69 0.84
C PRO A 88 14.36 2.12 -0.36
N GLU A 89 15.54 1.53 -0.11
CA GLU A 89 16.47 1.05 -1.16
C GLU A 89 15.80 0.15 -2.22
N TRP A 90 14.80 -0.66 -1.84
CA TRP A 90 14.07 -1.51 -2.78
C TRP A 90 13.24 -0.72 -3.82
N ALA A 91 12.84 0.51 -3.51
CA ALA A 91 12.12 1.35 -4.47
C ALA A 91 13.04 1.78 -5.63
N MET A 92 14.36 1.83 -5.41
CA MET A 92 15.32 1.98 -6.53
C MET A 92 15.23 0.80 -7.51
N TYR A 93 14.78 -0.38 -7.07
CA TYR A 93 14.61 -1.55 -7.91
C TYR A 93 13.25 -1.59 -8.64
N LEU A 94 12.29 -0.74 -8.26
CA LEU A 94 11.00 -0.63 -8.98
C LEU A 94 10.98 0.48 -10.05
N VAL A 95 12.04 1.30 -10.15
CA VAL A 95 12.13 2.38 -11.15
C VAL A 95 12.77 1.95 -12.48
N GLU A 96 13.13 0.67 -12.64
CA GLU A 96 13.63 0.15 -13.91
C GLU A 96 12.54 -0.62 -14.68
N GLU A 97 11.67 0.12 -15.38
CA GLU A 97 11.04 -0.34 -16.62
C GLU A 97 10.96 0.89 -17.56
N ASP A 98 11.95 0.97 -18.48
CA ASP A 98 12.15 1.85 -19.67
C ASP A 98 11.59 3.31 -19.71
#